data_AF-A0A847VF88-F1
#
_entry.id   AF-A0A847VF88-F1
#
_cell.length_a   1.000
_cell.length_b   1.000
_cell.length_c   1.000
_cell.angle_alpha   90.00
_cell.angle_beta   90.00
_cell.angle_gamma   90.00
#
_symmetry.space_group_name_H-M   'P 1'
#
loop_
_entity.id
_entity.type
_entity.pdbx_description
1 polymer ?
#
loop_
_entity_poly.entity_id
_entity_poly.type
_entity_poly.pdbx_seq_one_letter_code
_entity_poly.pdbx_strand_id
1 'polypeptide(L)'
;MQQVRLADPARLELSEQDSRALFEAARALVTSAGFGFAFGAASRWYLLHESLAELATASLDRAIGRSVTTWQRPEPEAGRIRRLQSEVQMLLHVHPVNAAREARGLAPVNSVWLSGCGVAQHERGPAPAIDWRLRAPALAGDAVAWGQAWQALDAGPIAALAAAAARGEAVELILCGERSGVTLRVRRRPAWQRLALRLAAPPAPWALLESL
;
A
#
# COMPACT_ATOMS: atom_id res chain seq x y z
N MET A 1 28.00 -6.28 5.91
CA MET A 1 27.43 -5.53 4.77
C MET A 1 26.34 -4.61 5.31
N GLN A 2 26.43 -3.30 5.08
CA GLN A 2 25.34 -2.37 5.40
C GLN A 2 24.15 -2.67 4.48
N GLN A 3 23.01 -3.06 5.05
CA GLN A 3 21.78 -3.28 4.28
C GLN A 3 21.04 -1.95 4.12
N VAL A 4 20.77 -1.57 2.88
CA VAL A 4 19.92 -0.41 2.57
C VAL A 4 18.46 -0.78 2.90
N ARG A 5 17.84 -0.01 3.79
CA ARG A 5 16.45 -0.20 4.20
C ARG A 5 15.57 0.91 3.66
N LEU A 6 14.32 0.58 3.30
CA LEU A 6 13.35 1.58 2.88
C LEU A 6 12.75 2.26 4.13
N ALA A 7 13.00 3.56 4.28
CA ALA A 7 12.33 4.36 5.30
C ALA A 7 10.89 4.66 4.86
N ASP A 8 9.97 4.86 5.82
CA ASP A 8 8.59 5.24 5.52
C ASP A 8 8.56 6.59 4.78
N PRO A 9 8.07 6.64 3.52
CA PRO A 9 8.01 7.89 2.76
C PRO A 9 7.11 8.95 3.38
N ALA A 10 6.19 8.59 4.28
CA ALA A 10 5.42 9.58 5.03
C ALA A 10 6.31 10.51 5.87
N ARG A 11 7.51 10.06 6.24
CA ARG A 11 8.52 10.85 6.98
C ARG A 11 9.38 11.74 6.09
N LEU A 12 9.23 11.66 4.76
CA LEU A 12 9.95 12.55 3.86
C LEU A 12 9.47 13.99 3.98
N GLU A 13 8.22 14.24 4.38
CA GLU A 13 7.65 15.60 4.35
C GLU A 13 7.83 16.22 2.94
N LEU A 14 7.58 15.41 1.91
CA LEU A 14 7.77 15.82 0.53
C LEU A 14 6.59 16.69 0.10
N SER A 15 6.86 17.98 -0.12
CA SER A 15 5.86 18.92 -0.64
C SER A 15 5.50 18.57 -2.09
N GLU A 16 4.29 18.95 -2.51
CA GLU A 16 3.89 18.78 -3.91
C GLU A 16 4.81 19.55 -4.86
N GLN A 17 5.25 20.75 -4.47
CA GLN A 17 6.17 21.57 -5.27
C GLN A 17 7.52 20.86 -5.47
N ASP A 18 8.15 20.39 -4.38
CA ASP A 18 9.42 19.66 -4.45
C ASP A 18 9.27 18.39 -5.29
N SER A 19 8.17 17.64 -5.09
CA SER A 19 7.87 16.43 -5.85
C SER A 19 7.68 16.69 -7.34
N ARG A 20 6.95 17.75 -7.72
CA ARG A 20 6.75 18.11 -9.12
C ARG A 20 8.07 18.46 -9.80
N ALA A 21 8.96 19.20 -9.14
CA ALA A 21 10.26 19.51 -9.69
C ALA A 21 11.11 18.25 -9.94
N LEU A 22 11.11 17.31 -8.99
CA LEU A 22 11.79 16.01 -9.15
C LEU A 22 11.14 15.14 -10.25
N PHE A 23 9.81 15.13 -10.32
CA PHE A 23 9.05 14.42 -11.35
C PHE A 23 9.40 14.94 -12.75
N GLU A 24 9.41 16.26 -12.94
CA GLU A 24 9.74 16.90 -14.21
C GLU A 24 11.16 16.57 -14.65
N ALA A 25 12.12 16.57 -13.73
CA ALA A 25 13.49 16.16 -14.02
C ALA A 25 13.56 14.68 -14.45
N ALA A 26 12.84 13.78 -13.77
CA ALA A 26 12.78 12.36 -14.13
C ALA A 26 12.02 12.10 -15.45
N ARG A 27 11.07 12.96 -15.83
CA ARG A 27 10.18 12.75 -16.99
C ARG A 27 10.94 12.55 -18.30
N ALA A 28 11.96 13.36 -18.57
CA ALA A 28 12.75 13.25 -19.80
C ALA A 28 13.42 11.86 -19.91
N LEU A 29 14.07 11.42 -18.83
CA LEU A 29 14.69 10.10 -18.74
C LEU A 29 13.65 8.98 -18.96
N VAL A 30 12.56 9.02 -18.19
CA VAL A 30 11.53 7.96 -18.20
C VAL A 30 10.86 7.82 -19.57
N THR A 31 10.49 8.94 -20.18
CA THR A 31 9.87 8.93 -21.52
C THR A 31 10.84 8.52 -22.62
N SER A 32 12.12 8.90 -22.53
CA SER A 32 13.15 8.44 -23.49
C SER A 32 13.39 6.93 -23.43
N ALA A 33 13.15 6.31 -22.28
CA ALA A 33 13.18 4.87 -22.09
C ALA A 33 11.89 4.16 -22.58
N GLY A 34 10.94 4.88 -23.17
CA GLY A 34 9.71 4.35 -23.76
C GLY A 34 8.55 4.18 -22.77
N PHE A 35 8.66 4.67 -21.54
CA PHE A 35 7.60 4.57 -20.53
C PHE A 35 6.68 5.79 -20.57
N GLY A 36 5.37 5.55 -20.40
CA GLY A 36 4.44 6.59 -19.98
C GLY A 36 4.69 6.97 -18.52
N PHE A 37 4.52 8.25 -18.19
CA PHE A 37 4.82 8.78 -16.87
C PHE A 37 3.81 9.86 -16.47
N ALA A 38 3.17 9.70 -15.31
CA ALA A 38 2.12 10.61 -14.85
C ALA A 38 2.27 10.96 -13.37
N PHE A 39 1.99 12.22 -13.04
CA PHE A 39 2.00 12.72 -11.67
C PHE A 39 0.67 12.40 -10.98
N GLY A 40 0.71 11.75 -9.81
CA GLY A 40 -0.48 11.43 -9.03
C GLY A 40 -0.62 12.26 -7.75
N ALA A 41 0.43 12.28 -6.94
CA ALA A 41 0.51 13.04 -5.69
C ALA A 41 1.98 13.25 -5.32
N ALA A 42 2.25 14.07 -4.29
CA ALA A 42 3.62 14.37 -3.84
C ALA A 42 4.47 13.11 -3.58
N SER A 43 3.89 12.05 -3.01
CA SER A 43 4.57 10.78 -2.75
C SER A 43 4.17 9.66 -3.71
N ARG A 44 3.50 9.96 -4.84
CA ARG A 44 2.98 8.94 -5.76
C ARG A 44 3.04 9.40 -7.22
N TRP A 45 3.90 8.75 -7.99
CA TRP A 45 3.96 8.88 -9.44
C TRP A 45 3.54 7.57 -10.10
N TYR A 46 3.13 7.62 -11.36
CA TYR A 46 2.67 6.47 -12.13
C TYR A 46 3.56 6.24 -13.33
N LEU A 47 3.91 4.96 -13.55
CA LEU A 47 4.70 4.48 -14.68
C LEU A 47 3.82 3.55 -15.52
N LEU A 48 3.86 3.68 -16.84
CA LEU A 48 3.05 2.89 -17.77
C LEU A 48 3.94 2.27 -18.84
N HIS A 49 3.92 0.95 -18.96
CA HIS A 49 4.59 0.20 -20.01
C HIS A 49 4.08 -1.25 -20.01
N GLU A 50 4.08 -1.91 -21.17
CA GLU A 50 3.59 -3.29 -21.32
C GLU A 50 4.34 -4.29 -20.41
N SER A 51 5.65 -4.10 -20.23
CA SER A 51 6.48 -4.93 -19.35
C SER A 51 6.15 -4.81 -17.85
N LEU A 52 5.16 -4.00 -17.48
CA LEU A 52 4.66 -3.91 -16.11
C LEU A 52 3.46 -4.82 -15.88
N ALA A 53 2.92 -5.46 -16.93
CA ALA A 53 1.69 -6.25 -16.85
C ALA A 53 1.81 -7.45 -15.90
N GLU A 54 2.96 -8.14 -15.91
CA GLU A 54 3.20 -9.35 -15.12
C GLU A 54 4.29 -9.19 -14.05
N LEU A 55 4.89 -7.99 -13.96
CA LEU A 55 5.99 -7.74 -13.06
C LEU A 55 5.54 -7.78 -11.58
N ALA A 56 5.95 -8.82 -10.86
CA ALA A 56 5.67 -8.94 -9.44
C ALA A 56 6.44 -7.88 -8.64
N THR A 57 5.72 -6.97 -7.99
CA THR A 57 6.29 -5.95 -7.11
C THR A 57 5.74 -6.06 -5.69
N ALA A 58 6.56 -5.74 -4.70
CA ALA A 58 6.08 -5.64 -3.33
C ALA A 58 5.46 -4.27 -3.11
N SER A 59 4.33 -4.23 -2.39
CA SER A 59 3.74 -2.98 -1.95
C SER A 59 4.73 -2.20 -1.07
N LEU A 60 4.61 -0.88 -1.09
CA LEU A 60 5.43 0.00 -0.26
C LEU A 60 5.36 -0.41 1.23
N ASP A 61 4.16 -0.70 1.73
CA ASP A 61 3.90 -1.11 3.12
C ASP A 61 4.70 -2.35 3.52
N ARG A 62 4.93 -3.29 2.60
CA ARG A 62 5.75 -4.49 2.84
C ARG A 62 7.24 -4.19 2.87
N ALA A 63 7.68 -3.16 2.16
CA ALA A 63 9.08 -2.81 2.01
C ALA A 63 9.57 -1.89 3.14
N ILE A 64 8.69 -1.07 3.74
CA ILE A 64 9.02 -0.16 4.84
C ILE A 64 9.73 -0.91 5.99
N GLY A 65 10.85 -0.36 6.45
CA GLY A 65 11.67 -0.88 7.54
C GLY A 65 12.53 -2.10 7.17
N ARG A 66 12.40 -2.65 5.97
CA ARG A 66 13.09 -3.88 5.53
C ARG A 66 14.18 -3.61 4.51
N SER A 67 15.05 -4.58 4.31
CA SER A 67 16.09 -4.50 3.28
C SER A 67 15.45 -4.47 1.89
N VAL A 68 15.88 -3.52 1.06
CA VAL A 68 15.38 -3.42 -0.33
C VAL A 68 15.83 -4.63 -1.17
N THR A 69 16.93 -5.28 -0.79
CA THR A 69 17.47 -6.44 -1.50
C THR A 69 16.57 -7.67 -1.46
N THR A 70 15.71 -7.79 -0.44
CA THR A 70 14.75 -8.90 -0.29
C THR A 70 13.74 -8.95 -1.43
N TRP A 71 13.55 -7.85 -2.14
CA TRP A 71 12.54 -7.69 -3.19
C TRP A 71 13.13 -7.68 -4.61
N GLN A 72 14.44 -7.89 -4.74
CA GLN A 72 15.11 -7.92 -6.04
C GLN A 72 15.01 -9.33 -6.64
N ARG A 73 14.13 -9.52 -7.63
CA ARG A 73 14.02 -10.77 -8.38
C ARG A 73 14.98 -10.81 -9.58
N PRO A 74 15.55 -11.97 -9.93
CA PRO A 74 16.48 -12.10 -11.06
C PRO A 74 15.81 -12.08 -12.45
N GLU A 75 14.52 -11.75 -12.55
CA GLU A 75 13.75 -11.76 -13.80
C GLU A 75 14.27 -10.69 -14.81
N PRO A 76 14.23 -10.96 -16.15
CA PRO A 76 14.73 -10.03 -17.16
C PRO A 76 14.02 -8.67 -17.18
N GLU A 77 12.70 -8.64 -17.03
CA GLU A 77 11.90 -7.41 -16.97
C GLU A 77 12.28 -6.55 -15.77
N ALA A 78 12.58 -7.19 -14.64
CA ALA A 78 13.08 -6.54 -13.46
C ALA A 78 14.47 -5.88 -13.72
N GLY A 79 15.24 -6.37 -14.69
CA GLY A 79 16.50 -5.75 -15.13
C GLY A 79 16.31 -4.37 -15.76
N ARG A 80 15.33 -4.22 -16.66
CA ARG A 80 14.99 -2.92 -17.28
C ARG A 80 14.56 -1.91 -16.22
N ILE A 81 13.69 -2.34 -15.31
CA ILE A 81 13.20 -1.48 -14.23
C ILE A 81 14.33 -1.09 -13.26
N ARG A 82 15.20 -2.03 -12.86
CA ARG A 82 16.36 -1.72 -12.02
C ARG A 82 17.27 -0.68 -12.66
N ARG A 83 17.50 -0.79 -13.97
CA ARG A 83 18.27 0.20 -14.72
C ARG A 83 17.61 1.58 -14.66
N LEU A 84 16.32 1.67 -14.99
CA LEU A 84 15.57 2.93 -14.91
C LEU A 84 15.58 3.51 -13.50
N GLN A 85 15.36 2.70 -12.45
CA GLN A 85 15.44 3.15 -11.06
C GLN A 85 16.82 3.67 -10.70
N SER A 86 17.89 3.03 -11.17
CA SER A 86 19.27 3.46 -10.92
C SER A 86 19.56 4.79 -11.61
N GLU A 87 19.12 4.97 -12.85
CA GLU A 87 19.26 6.21 -13.60
C GLU A 87 18.45 7.36 -12.95
N VAL A 88 17.21 7.10 -12.54
CA VAL A 88 16.39 8.05 -11.75
C VAL A 88 17.10 8.40 -10.44
N GLN A 89 17.60 7.41 -9.70
CA GLN A 89 18.31 7.62 -8.45
C GLN A 89 19.54 8.52 -8.62
N MET A 90 20.35 8.30 -9.65
CA MET A 90 21.50 9.15 -9.96
C MET A 90 21.06 10.60 -10.24
N LEU A 91 19.99 10.78 -11.03
CA LEU A 91 19.43 12.09 -11.33
C LEU A 91 18.93 12.80 -10.07
N LEU A 92 18.19 12.10 -9.22
CA LEU A 92 17.63 12.67 -7.99
C LEU A 92 18.75 13.08 -7.03
N HIS A 93 19.81 12.28 -6.92
CA HIS A 93 20.90 12.53 -5.97
C HIS A 93 21.54 13.92 -6.12
N VAL A 94 21.69 14.41 -7.35
CA VAL A 94 22.31 15.72 -7.64
C VAL A 94 21.30 16.85 -7.84
N HIS A 95 20.00 16.59 -7.63
CA HIS A 95 18.97 17.56 -7.95
C HIS A 95 18.93 18.74 -6.95
N PRO A 96 18.81 20.01 -7.40
CA PRO A 96 18.82 21.19 -6.52
C PRO A 96 17.76 21.17 -5.42
N VAL A 97 16.62 20.51 -5.66
CA VAL A 97 15.57 20.31 -4.64
C VAL A 97 16.11 19.54 -3.44
N ASN A 98 16.94 18.51 -3.65
CA ASN A 98 17.51 17.76 -2.54
C ASN A 98 18.49 18.61 -1.72
N ALA A 99 19.33 19.41 -2.38
CA ALA A 99 20.19 20.38 -1.68
C ALA A 99 19.37 21.39 -0.85
N ALA A 100 18.26 21.90 -1.39
CA ALA A 100 17.38 22.82 -0.67
C ALA A 100 16.59 22.14 0.48
N ARG A 101 16.31 20.83 0.37
CA ARG A 101 15.70 20.03 1.44
C ARG A 101 16.70 19.79 2.57
N GLU A 102 17.92 19.39 2.23
CA GLU A 102 19.00 19.17 3.19
C GLU A 102 19.36 20.46 3.94
N ALA A 103 19.39 21.61 3.25
CA ALA A 103 19.58 22.92 3.88
C ALA A 103 18.50 23.28 4.92
N ARG A 104 17.32 22.66 4.84
CA ARG A 104 16.22 22.79 5.81
C ARG A 104 16.21 21.66 6.86
N GLY A 105 17.19 20.77 6.85
CA GLY A 105 17.24 19.59 7.73
C GLY A 105 16.27 18.46 7.33
N LEU A 106 15.69 18.52 6.13
CA LEU A 106 14.79 17.49 5.61
C LEU A 106 15.58 16.41 4.86
N ALA A 107 15.11 15.16 4.93
CA ALA A 107 15.73 14.06 4.21
C ALA A 107 15.65 14.23 2.67
N PRO A 108 16.71 13.92 1.92
CA PRO A 108 16.68 13.96 0.46
C PRO A 108 15.81 12.82 -0.10
N VAL A 109 15.21 13.05 -1.26
CA VAL A 109 14.58 12.00 -2.07
C VAL A 109 15.67 11.30 -2.88
N ASN A 110 16.11 10.14 -2.43
CA ASN A 110 17.27 9.45 -2.99
C ASN A 110 16.93 8.25 -3.90
N SER A 111 15.66 7.84 -3.98
CA SER A 111 15.25 6.70 -4.79
C SER A 111 13.73 6.71 -5.02
N VAL A 112 13.26 5.81 -5.89
CA VAL A 112 11.84 5.56 -6.15
C VAL A 112 11.54 4.08 -5.98
N TRP A 113 10.42 3.78 -5.30
CA TRP A 113 9.93 2.41 -5.13
C TRP A 113 8.83 2.10 -6.15
N LEU A 114 9.04 1.09 -6.99
CA LEU A 114 8.01 0.61 -7.91
C LEU A 114 7.11 -0.41 -7.21
N SER A 115 5.81 -0.16 -7.20
CA SER A 115 4.81 -1.07 -6.66
C SER A 115 3.48 -0.95 -7.42
N GLY A 116 2.62 -1.96 -7.32
CA GLY A 116 1.28 -1.93 -7.93
C GLY A 116 1.30 -2.18 -9.44
N CYS A 117 2.33 -2.85 -9.94
CA CYS A 117 2.38 -3.33 -11.32
C CYS A 117 1.23 -4.31 -11.60
N GLY A 118 0.73 -4.27 -12.83
CA GLY A 118 -0.36 -5.09 -13.28
C GLY A 118 -1.09 -4.45 -14.45
N VAL A 119 -2.01 -5.22 -15.04
CA VAL A 119 -2.96 -4.70 -16.03
C VAL A 119 -4.05 -3.89 -15.34
N ALA A 120 -4.56 -2.86 -16.02
CA ALA A 120 -5.70 -2.11 -15.55
C ALA A 120 -6.89 -3.04 -15.30
N GLN A 121 -7.47 -2.97 -14.10
CA GLN A 121 -8.63 -3.76 -13.71
C GLN A 121 -9.88 -2.89 -13.79
N HIS A 122 -10.96 -3.45 -14.30
CA HIS A 122 -12.26 -2.77 -14.28
C HIS A 122 -12.74 -2.65 -12.83
N GLU A 123 -13.21 -1.46 -12.45
CA GLU A 123 -13.84 -1.24 -11.17
C GLU A 123 -15.08 -2.14 -11.03
N ARG A 124 -15.20 -2.83 -9.89
CA ARG A 124 -16.30 -3.74 -9.62
C ARG A 124 -17.10 -3.21 -8.44
N GLY A 125 -18.29 -2.71 -8.72
CA GLY A 125 -19.22 -2.21 -7.70
C GLY A 125 -18.78 -0.86 -7.10
N PRO A 126 -19.45 -0.42 -6.02
CA PRO A 126 -19.13 0.84 -5.37
C PRO A 126 -17.74 0.78 -4.70
N ALA A 127 -17.06 1.92 -4.67
CA ALA A 127 -15.81 2.05 -3.94
C ALA A 127 -16.00 1.70 -2.46
N PRO A 128 -15.16 0.84 -1.86
CA PRO A 128 -15.27 0.51 -0.45
C PRO A 128 -14.90 1.71 0.42
N ALA A 129 -15.55 1.84 1.57
CA ALA A 129 -15.07 2.72 2.63
C ALA A 129 -13.82 2.09 3.28
N ILE A 130 -12.69 2.78 3.23
CA ILE A 130 -11.42 2.28 3.78
C ILE A 130 -11.11 3.03 5.07
N ASP A 131 -10.94 2.30 6.17
CA ASP A 131 -10.42 2.84 7.42
C ASP A 131 -8.91 2.57 7.51
N TRP A 132 -8.12 3.65 7.64
CA TRP A 132 -6.67 3.59 7.62
C TRP A 132 -6.01 3.54 9.00
N ARG A 133 -6.79 3.56 10.10
CA ARG A 133 -6.28 3.78 11.46
C ARG A 133 -5.34 2.67 11.95
N LEU A 134 -5.49 1.45 11.44
CA LEU A 134 -4.58 0.33 11.75
C LEU A 134 -3.23 0.44 11.05
N ARG A 135 -3.14 1.14 9.92
CA ARG A 135 -1.98 1.10 9.03
C ARG A 135 -0.73 1.71 9.66
N ALA A 136 -0.83 2.96 10.13
CA ALA A 136 0.30 3.68 10.71
C ALA A 136 0.93 2.96 11.93
N PRO A 137 0.16 2.54 12.95
CA PRO A 137 0.74 1.84 14.10
C PRO A 137 1.29 0.45 13.73
N ALA A 138 0.67 -0.26 12.77
CA ALA A 138 1.21 -1.53 12.27
C ALA A 138 2.58 -1.36 11.60
N LEU A 139 2.73 -0.34 10.74
CA LEU A 139 4.01 -0.03 10.08
C LEU A 139 5.08 0.45 11.07
N ALA A 140 4.68 1.12 12.14
CA ALA A 140 5.58 1.58 13.20
C ALA A 140 5.98 0.47 14.19
N GLY A 141 5.31 -0.69 14.18
CA GLY A 141 5.48 -1.74 15.18
C GLY A 141 4.97 -1.35 16.58
N ASP A 142 4.05 -0.39 16.66
CA ASP A 142 3.49 0.10 17.91
C ASP A 142 2.28 -0.74 18.32
N ALA A 143 2.53 -1.77 19.13
CA ALA A 143 1.49 -2.70 19.58
C ALA A 143 0.40 -2.01 20.42
N VAL A 144 0.74 -0.96 21.17
CA VAL A 144 -0.21 -0.25 22.05
C VAL A 144 -1.17 0.58 21.20
N ALA A 145 -0.63 1.42 20.31
CA ALA A 145 -1.44 2.22 19.40
C ALA A 145 -2.26 1.33 18.44
N TRP A 146 -1.70 0.19 18.02
CA TRP A 146 -2.42 -0.76 17.18
C TRP A 146 -3.60 -1.41 17.92
N GLY A 147 -3.42 -1.80 19.18
CA GLY A 147 -4.52 -2.30 20.02
C GLY A 147 -5.62 -1.27 20.27
N GLN A 148 -5.26 -0.01 20.50
CA GLN A 148 -6.21 1.09 20.64
C GLN A 148 -6.99 1.36 19.35
N ALA A 149 -6.31 1.29 18.19
CA ALA A 149 -6.96 1.45 16.89
C ALA A 149 -7.97 0.32 16.64
N TRP A 150 -7.67 -0.92 17.01
CA TRP A 150 -8.61 -2.04 16.98
C TRP A 150 -9.83 -1.81 17.87
N GLN A 151 -9.64 -1.37 19.11
CA GLN A 151 -10.75 -1.06 20.03
C GLN A 151 -11.67 0.03 19.46
N ALA A 152 -11.09 1.06 18.84
CA ALA A 152 -11.87 2.13 18.23
C ALA A 152 -12.63 1.69 16.97
N LEU A 153 -12.08 0.75 16.20
CA LEU A 153 -12.78 0.12 15.08
C LEU A 153 -13.94 -0.73 15.55
N ASP A 154 -13.71 -1.56 16.57
CA ASP A 154 -14.71 -2.45 17.16
C ASP A 154 -15.91 -1.66 17.70
N ALA A 155 -15.65 -0.63 18.50
CA ALA A 155 -16.68 0.24 19.07
C ALA A 155 -17.37 1.17 18.04
N GLY A 156 -16.82 1.31 16.84
CA GLY A 156 -17.28 2.26 15.83
C GLY A 156 -17.77 1.58 14.55
N PRO A 157 -17.02 1.67 13.43
CA PRO A 157 -17.46 1.12 12.14
C PRO A 157 -17.85 -0.35 12.18
N ILE A 158 -17.13 -1.20 12.94
CA ILE A 158 -17.43 -2.63 13.03
C ILE A 158 -18.74 -2.86 13.80
N ALA A 159 -18.97 -2.17 14.92
CA ALA A 159 -20.26 -2.22 15.62
C ALA A 159 -21.43 -1.78 14.74
N ALA A 160 -21.24 -0.74 13.91
CA ALA A 160 -22.26 -0.30 12.96
C ALA A 160 -22.58 -1.38 11.90
N LEU A 161 -21.56 -2.02 11.33
CA LEU A 161 -21.71 -3.13 10.40
C LEU A 161 -22.38 -4.35 11.05
N ALA A 162 -22.03 -4.66 12.30
CA ALA A 162 -22.65 -5.74 13.06
C ALA A 162 -24.15 -5.47 13.34
N ALA A 163 -24.50 -4.23 13.69
CA ALA A 163 -25.90 -3.84 13.88
C ALA A 163 -26.71 -3.92 12.57
N ALA A 164 -26.12 -3.51 11.44
CA ALA A 164 -26.72 -3.66 10.11
C ALA A 164 -26.93 -5.14 9.74
N ALA A 165 -25.92 -5.98 9.97
CA ALA A 165 -26.02 -7.42 9.79
C ALA A 165 -27.15 -8.03 10.64
N ALA A 166 -27.31 -7.60 11.90
CA ALA A 166 -28.36 -8.07 12.80
C ALA A 166 -29.77 -7.70 12.31
N ARG A 167 -29.92 -6.54 11.64
CA ARG A 167 -31.17 -6.16 10.94
C ARG A 167 -31.41 -6.92 9.64
N GLY A 168 -30.50 -7.81 9.24
CA GLY A 168 -30.58 -8.58 8.00
C GLY A 168 -30.22 -7.76 6.76
N GLU A 169 -29.46 -6.70 6.90
CA GLU A 169 -28.84 -5.99 5.77
C GLU A 169 -27.66 -6.80 5.24
N ALA A 170 -27.37 -6.67 3.94
CA ALA A 170 -26.20 -7.28 3.36
C ALA A 170 -24.99 -6.40 3.70
N VAL A 171 -23.99 -6.97 4.39
CA VAL A 171 -22.76 -6.26 4.74
C VAL A 171 -21.54 -7.06 4.32
N GLU A 172 -20.47 -6.34 4.01
CA GLU A 172 -19.16 -6.89 3.68
C GLU A 172 -18.10 -6.15 4.51
N LEU A 173 -17.21 -6.91 5.14
CA LEU A 173 -16.03 -6.43 5.82
C LEU A 173 -14.82 -7.14 5.23
N ILE A 174 -13.83 -6.36 4.79
CA ILE A 174 -12.56 -6.89 4.29
C ILE A 174 -11.47 -6.47 5.26
N LEU A 175 -10.78 -7.46 5.84
CA LEU A 175 -9.59 -7.24 6.64
C LEU A 175 -8.39 -7.51 5.75
N CYS A 176 -7.50 -6.52 5.62
CA CYS A 176 -6.30 -6.63 4.79
C CYS A 176 -5.07 -6.74 5.69
N GLY A 177 -4.31 -7.82 5.51
CA GLY A 177 -3.03 -8.02 6.15
C GLY A 177 -1.87 -7.79 5.19
N GLU A 178 -0.68 -8.24 5.59
CA GLU A 178 0.52 -8.06 4.78
C GLU A 178 0.53 -8.99 3.55
N ARG A 179 0.05 -10.22 3.73
CA ARG A 179 0.16 -11.28 2.72
C ARG A 179 -1.18 -11.71 2.16
N SER A 180 -2.24 -11.54 2.94
CA SER A 180 -3.57 -11.98 2.58
C SER A 180 -4.61 -10.94 2.96
N GLY A 181 -5.84 -11.17 2.51
CA GLY A 181 -7.00 -10.47 3.01
C GLY A 181 -8.11 -11.47 3.27
N VAL A 182 -8.90 -11.20 4.30
CA VAL A 182 -10.06 -12.01 4.65
C VAL A 182 -11.31 -11.19 4.38
N THR A 183 -12.23 -11.76 3.59
CA THR A 183 -13.52 -11.15 3.27
C THR A 183 -14.64 -11.84 4.05
N LEU A 184 -15.30 -11.08 4.91
CA LEU A 184 -16.45 -11.50 5.70
C LEU A 184 -17.72 -10.92 5.08
N ARG A 185 -18.64 -11.79 4.66
CA ARG A 185 -19.92 -11.40 4.03
C ARG A 185 -21.10 -11.93 4.81
N VAL A 186 -21.99 -11.04 5.21
CA VAL A 186 -23.32 -11.41 5.68
C VAL A 186 -24.29 -11.26 4.52
N ARG A 187 -24.78 -12.39 4.01
CA ARG A 187 -25.84 -12.41 2.97
C ARG A 187 -27.19 -12.54 3.66
N ARG A 188 -28.23 -11.93 3.08
CA ARG A 188 -29.63 -12.20 3.48
C ARG A 188 -29.91 -13.68 3.33
N ARG A 189 -30.08 -14.39 4.46
CA ARG A 189 -30.46 -15.81 4.48
C ARG A 189 -31.94 -15.98 4.87
N PRO A 190 -32.66 -16.92 4.23
CA PRO A 190 -34.02 -17.29 4.60
C PRO A 190 -34.06 -17.85 6.04
N ALA A 191 -35.20 -17.72 6.71
CA ALA A 191 -35.34 -17.95 8.16
C ALA A 191 -34.85 -19.34 8.63
N TRP A 192 -35.04 -20.39 7.82
CA TRP A 192 -34.64 -21.75 8.15
C TRP A 192 -33.11 -21.94 8.24
N GLN A 193 -32.31 -21.21 7.43
CA GLN A 193 -30.84 -21.25 7.53
C GLN A 193 -30.30 -20.53 8.76
N ARG A 194 -31.05 -19.55 9.30
CA ARG A 194 -30.66 -18.84 10.53
C ARG A 194 -30.78 -19.76 11.76
N LEU A 195 -31.75 -20.67 11.75
CA LEU A 195 -31.94 -21.64 12.83
C LEU A 195 -30.79 -22.66 12.88
N ALA A 196 -30.34 -23.15 11.72
CA ALA A 196 -29.23 -24.09 11.62
C ALA A 196 -27.89 -23.49 12.09
N LEU A 197 -27.64 -22.20 11.82
CA LEU A 197 -26.40 -21.52 12.23
C LEU A 197 -26.34 -21.19 13.72
N ARG A 198 -27.49 -21.10 14.43
CA ARG A 198 -27.49 -20.96 15.90
C ARG A 198 -26.85 -22.15 16.61
N LEU A 199 -26.77 -23.29 15.94
CA LEU A 199 -26.17 -24.52 16.46
C LEU A 199 -24.69 -24.67 16.06
N ALA A 200 -24.17 -23.82 15.17
CA ALA A 200 -22.79 -23.85 14.73
C ALA A 200 -21.94 -22.92 15.60
N ALA A 201 -20.83 -23.42 16.14
CA ALA A 201 -19.85 -22.58 16.82
C ALA A 201 -19.22 -21.62 15.78
N PRO A 202 -19.17 -20.30 16.06
CA PRO A 202 -18.45 -19.39 15.19
C PRO A 202 -16.95 -19.78 15.15
N PRO A 203 -16.27 -19.62 14.00
CA PRO A 203 -14.82 -19.82 13.95
C PRO A 203 -14.15 -18.88 14.95
N ALA A 204 -13.06 -19.34 15.56
CA ALA A 204 -12.37 -18.56 16.57
C ALA A 204 -11.78 -17.28 15.93
N PRO A 205 -12.08 -16.07 16.46
CA PRO A 205 -11.64 -14.83 15.84
C PRO A 205 -10.12 -14.70 15.68
N TRP A 206 -9.34 -15.28 16.60
CA TRP A 206 -7.88 -15.25 16.55
C TRP A 206 -7.31 -16.04 15.36
N ALA A 207 -7.91 -17.16 14.98
CA ALA A 207 -7.46 -17.96 13.83
C ALA A 207 -7.64 -17.21 12.50
N LEU A 208 -8.62 -16.31 12.44
CA LEU A 208 -8.84 -15.43 11.29
C LEU A 208 -7.78 -14.32 11.23
N LEU A 209 -7.42 -13.75 12.38
CA LEU A 209 -6.41 -12.69 12.45
C LEU A 209 -4.98 -13.23 12.22
N GLU A 210 -4.68 -14.46 12.62
CA GLU A 210 -3.39 -15.11 12.34
C GLU A 210 -3.15 -15.35 10.84
N SER A 211 -4.23 -15.41 10.04
CA SER A 211 -4.13 -15.65 8.60
C SER A 211 -3.79 -14.39 7.77
N LEU A 212 -3.85 -13.20 8.38
CA LEU A 212 -3.62 -11.89 7.74
C LEU A 212 -2.12 -11.56 7.55
#